data_AF-A0A5T0D5S0-F1
#
_entry.id   AF-A0A5T0D5S0-F1
#
_cell.length_a   1.000
_cell.length_b   1.000
_cell.length_c   1.000
_cell.angle_alpha   90.00
_cell.angle_beta   90.00
_cell.angle_gamma   90.00
#
_symmetry.space_group_name_H-M   'P 1'
#
loop_
_entity.id
_entity.type
_entity.pdbx_description
1 polymer ?
#
loop_
_entity_poly.entity_id
_entity_poly.type
_entity_poly.pdbx_seq_one_letter_code
_entity_poly.pdbx_strand_id
1 'polypeptide(L)'
;MQKYNKQKNIYLQAIEHKKHLEQKILQAQILQEKNKISREKLYKELEEVTAVQENTHISKIEIDSKILNISDLKKSFYQNPSYEKALNLAKKYFDIKAYQKTIFWALKANELDKQKQDSWLIFAQAKRALGEEKEAQSALDAYINYYGLMELDGK
;
A
#
# COMPACT_ATOMS: atom_id res chain seq x y z
N MET A 1 -27.22 36.29 43.36
CA MET A 1 -26.47 35.01 43.25
C MET A 1 -26.64 34.32 41.89
N GLN A 2 -27.85 33.91 41.48
CA GLN A 2 -28.05 33.11 40.25
C GLN A 2 -27.65 33.81 38.93
N LYS A 3 -27.96 35.11 38.76
CA LYS A 3 -27.60 35.88 37.54
C LYS A 3 -26.09 36.03 37.33
N TYR A 4 -25.34 36.24 38.43
CA TYR A 4 -23.88 36.36 38.42
C TYR A 4 -23.21 35.05 37.99
N ASN A 5 -23.69 33.91 38.51
CA ASN A 5 -23.18 32.59 38.12
C ASN A 5 -23.45 32.28 36.64
N LYS A 6 -24.61 32.70 36.11
CA LYS A 6 -24.93 32.58 34.68
C LYS A 6 -23.99 33.41 33.79
N GLN A 7 -23.74 34.67 34.16
CA GLN A 7 -22.80 35.54 33.44
C GLN A 7 -21.36 34.99 33.46
N LYS A 8 -20.91 34.49 34.61
CA LYS A 8 -19.61 33.84 34.75
C LYS A 8 -19.49 32.59 33.86
N ASN A 9 -20.53 31.78 33.78
CA ASN A 9 -20.54 30.58 32.93
C ASN A 9 -20.49 30.93 31.43
N ILE A 10 -21.27 31.92 30.99
CA ILE A 10 -21.24 32.42 29.60
C ILE A 10 -19.84 32.96 29.25
N TYR A 11 -19.21 33.69 30.17
CA TYR A 11 -17.86 34.21 29.97
C TYR A 11 -16.82 33.08 29.82
N LEU A 12 -16.91 32.03 30.64
CA LEU A 12 -16.03 30.86 30.54
C LEU A 12 -16.21 30.12 29.20
N GLN A 13 -17.45 29.91 28.77
CA GLN A 13 -17.75 29.29 27.47
C GLN A 13 -17.21 30.12 26.31
N ALA A 14 -17.27 31.46 26.39
CA ALA A 14 -16.70 32.34 25.39
C ALA A 14 -15.16 32.23 25.30
N ILE A 15 -14.48 32.10 26.45
CA ILE A 15 -13.03 31.87 26.50
C ILE A 15 -12.65 30.52 25.88
N GLU A 16 -13.37 29.46 26.24
CA GLU A 16 -13.13 28.12 25.69
C GLU A 16 -13.36 28.10 24.17
N HIS A 17 -14.44 28.72 23.71
CA HIS A 17 -14.74 28.84 22.29
C HIS A 17 -13.66 29.64 21.56
N LYS A 18 -13.18 30.76 22.13
CA LYS A 18 -12.08 31.55 21.57
C LYS A 18 -10.80 30.71 21.44
N LYS A 19 -10.43 29.96 22.49
CA LYS A 19 -9.26 29.08 22.48
C LYS A 19 -9.37 28.01 21.38
N HIS A 20 -10.55 27.43 21.20
CA HIS A 20 -10.80 26.44 20.15
C HIS A 20 -10.67 27.04 18.74
N LEU A 21 -11.18 28.26 18.52
CA LEU A 21 -11.04 28.96 17.25
C LEU A 21 -9.57 29.27 16.93
N GLU A 22 -8.80 29.72 17.92
CA GLU A 22 -7.36 29.99 17.76
C GLU A 22 -6.59 28.72 17.36
N GLN A 23 -6.93 27.56 17.96
CA GLN A 23 -6.33 26.28 17.60
C GLN A 23 -6.65 25.88 16.14
N LYS A 24 -7.90 26.07 15.70
CA LYS A 24 -8.30 25.78 14.31
C LYS A 24 -7.58 26.67 13.30
N ILE A 25 -7.42 27.96 13.63
CA ILE A 25 -6.69 28.92 12.79
C ILE A 25 -5.22 28.49 12.66
N LEU A 26 -4.58 28.12 13.77
CA LEU A 26 -3.20 27.65 13.77
C LEU A 26 -3.03 26.39 12.92
N GLN A 27 -3.95 25.43 13.04
CA GLN A 27 -3.93 24.20 12.23
C GLN A 27 -4.08 24.50 10.73
N ALA A 28 -4.98 25.42 10.37
CA ALA A 28 -5.19 25.83 8.98
C ALA A 28 -3.93 26.50 8.39
N GLN A 29 -3.27 27.35 9.17
CA GLN A 29 -1.99 27.98 8.78
C GLN A 29 -0.88 26.94 8.59
N ILE A 30 -0.74 25.98 9.52
CA ILE A 30 0.24 24.89 9.38
C ILE A 30 -0.03 24.07 8.13
N LEU A 31 -1.30 23.77 7.83
CA LEU A 31 -1.67 23.03 6.62
C LEU A 31 -1.34 23.82 5.35
N GLN A 32 -1.59 25.13 5.34
CA GLN A 32 -1.25 26.00 4.21
C GLN A 32 0.26 26.05 3.97
N GLU A 33 1.07 26.22 5.02
CA GLU A 33 2.54 26.23 4.91
C GLU A 33 3.08 24.88 4.46
N LYS A 34 2.55 23.76 4.98
CA LYS A 34 2.91 22.42 4.50
C LYS A 34 2.62 22.25 3.01
N ASN A 35 1.45 22.71 2.55
CA ASN A 35 1.10 22.64 1.13
C ASN A 35 2.01 23.51 0.25
N LYS A 36 2.43 24.68 0.75
CA LYS A 36 3.38 25.55 0.07
C LYS A 36 4.76 24.90 -0.05
N ILE A 37 5.28 24.34 1.04
CA ILE A 37 6.57 23.63 1.05
C ILE A 37 6.54 22.41 0.12
N SER A 38 5.44 21.63 0.12
CA SER A 38 5.29 20.49 -0.79
C SER A 38 5.28 20.93 -2.25
N ARG A 39 4.65 22.06 -2.57
CA ARG A 39 4.68 22.64 -3.93
C ARG A 39 6.07 23.13 -4.31
N GLU A 40 6.77 23.84 -3.43
CA GLU A 40 8.14 24.32 -3.67
C GLU A 40 9.11 23.16 -3.89
N LYS A 41 8.99 22.08 -3.12
CA LYS A 41 9.76 20.84 -3.35
C LYS A 41 9.47 20.23 -4.71
N LEU A 42 8.20 20.16 -5.11
CA LEU A 42 7.80 19.65 -6.42
C LEU A 42 8.36 20.52 -7.56
N TYR A 43 8.30 21.85 -7.44
CA TYR A 43 8.87 22.75 -8.45
C TYR A 43 10.39 22.63 -8.53
N LYS A 44 11.08 22.50 -7.40
CA LYS A 44 12.53 22.28 -7.36
C LYS A 44 12.93 20.93 -7.98
N GLU A 45 12.17 19.87 -7.72
CA GLU A 45 12.39 18.55 -8.32
C GLU A 45 12.13 18.58 -9.85
N LEU A 46 11.13 19.34 -10.32
CA LEU A 46 10.90 19.58 -11.75
C LEU A 46 12.02 20.41 -12.40
N GLU A 47 12.57 21.41 -11.70
CA GLU A 47 13.74 22.18 -12.15
C GLU A 47 15.02 21.32 -12.20
N GLU A 48 15.24 20.44 -11.23
CA GLU A 48 16.37 19.49 -11.23
C GLU A 48 16.25 18.47 -12.38
N VAL A 49 15.05 17.97 -12.68
CA VAL A 49 14.81 17.06 -13.82
C VAL A 49 15.03 17.76 -15.17
N THR A 50 14.68 19.03 -15.29
CA THR A 50 14.87 19.81 -16.54
C THR A 50 16.32 20.26 -16.73
N ALA A 51 17.04 20.61 -15.66
CA ALA A 51 18.46 20.96 -15.73
C ALA A 51 19.38 19.77 -16.09
N VAL A 52 18.98 18.54 -15.79
CA VAL A 52 19.72 17.31 -16.19
C VAL A 52 19.56 16.99 -17.69
N GLN A 53 18.49 17.47 -18.34
CA GLN A 53 18.24 17.22 -19.77
C GLN A 53 19.15 18.03 -20.70
N GLU A 54 19.76 19.14 -20.26
CA GLU A 54 20.63 19.95 -21.12
C GLU A 54 22.09 19.46 -21.19
N ASN A 55 22.52 18.53 -20.32
CA ASN A 55 23.92 18.06 -20.26
C ASN A 55 24.11 16.53 -20.19
N THR A 56 23.13 15.73 -20.63
CA THR A 56 23.30 14.28 -20.70
C THR A 56 23.19 13.78 -22.13
N HIS A 57 24.31 13.24 -22.64
CA HIS A 57 24.30 12.31 -23.77
C HIS A 57 23.21 11.26 -23.48
N ILE A 58 22.08 11.34 -24.18
CA ILE A 58 21.00 10.37 -24.04
C ILE A 58 21.52 9.08 -24.66
N SER A 59 22.10 8.20 -23.84
CA SER A 59 22.07 6.78 -24.13
C SER A 59 20.59 6.41 -24.22
N LYS A 60 20.11 6.27 -25.45
CA LYS A 60 18.77 5.78 -25.77
C LYS A 60 18.56 4.51 -24.94
N ILE A 61 17.75 4.61 -23.88
CA ILE A 61 17.33 3.43 -23.13
C ILE A 61 16.36 2.71 -24.04
N GLU A 62 16.88 1.74 -24.78
CA GLU A 62 16.05 0.78 -25.49
C GLU A 62 15.44 -0.15 -24.44
N ILE A 63 14.22 0.17 -24.01
CA ILE A 63 13.41 -0.71 -23.18
C ILE A 63 12.87 -1.80 -24.09
N ASP A 64 13.66 -2.85 -24.30
CA ASP A 64 13.16 -4.08 -24.89
C ASP A 64 12.31 -4.79 -23.84
N SER A 65 10.99 -4.78 -24.02
CA SER A 65 10.08 -5.60 -23.24
C SER A 65 10.30 -7.07 -23.59
N LYS A 66 11.31 -7.70 -22.98
CA LYS A 66 11.49 -9.15 -23.11
C LYS A 66 10.29 -9.83 -22.46
N ILE A 67 9.61 -10.71 -23.21
CA ILE A 67 8.60 -11.60 -22.65
C ILE A 67 9.30 -12.46 -21.59
N LEU A 68 9.10 -12.14 -20.32
CA LEU A 68 9.70 -12.87 -19.21
C LEU A 68 9.09 -14.28 -19.19
N ASN A 69 9.90 -15.25 -19.61
CA ASN A 69 9.54 -16.66 -19.52
C ASN A 69 9.73 -17.14 -18.07
N ILE A 70 9.11 -18.28 -17.76
CA ILE A 70 9.14 -18.87 -16.40
C ILE A 70 10.57 -19.17 -15.92
N SER A 71 11.49 -19.50 -16.84
CA SER A 71 12.89 -19.80 -16.51
C SER A 71 13.62 -18.56 -16.00
N ASP A 72 13.46 -17.44 -16.70
CA ASP A 72 14.03 -16.15 -16.32
C ASP A 72 13.46 -15.67 -14.97
N LEU A 73 12.15 -15.84 -14.76
CA LEU A 73 11.49 -15.52 -13.48
C LEU A 73 12.04 -16.38 -12.33
N LYS A 74 12.20 -17.69 -12.54
CA LYS A 74 12.80 -18.59 -11.53
C LYS A 74 14.23 -18.19 -11.20
N LYS A 75 15.05 -17.93 -12.21
CA LYS A 75 16.43 -17.49 -12.02
C LYS A 75 16.48 -16.20 -11.18
N SER A 76 15.66 -15.21 -11.52
CA SER A 76 15.57 -13.95 -10.78
C SER A 76 15.11 -14.14 -9.33
N PHE A 77 14.16 -15.06 -9.08
CA PHE A 77 13.74 -15.43 -7.74
C PHE A 77 14.89 -16.06 -6.95
N TYR A 78 15.56 -17.09 -7.47
CA TYR A 78 16.63 -17.76 -6.75
C TYR A 78 17.87 -16.88 -6.52
N GLN A 79 18.11 -15.89 -7.37
CA GLN A 79 19.20 -14.92 -7.18
C GLN A 79 18.92 -13.93 -6.05
N ASN A 80 17.69 -13.47 -5.91
CA ASN A 80 17.29 -12.55 -4.86
C ASN A 80 15.79 -12.73 -4.57
N PRO A 81 15.41 -13.63 -3.65
CA PRO A 81 14.01 -13.93 -3.36
C PRO A 81 13.25 -12.70 -2.85
N SER A 82 12.05 -12.48 -3.38
CA SER A 82 11.12 -11.46 -2.86
C SER A 82 9.69 -11.91 -3.05
N TYR A 83 8.78 -11.29 -2.28
CA TYR A 83 7.35 -11.49 -2.39
C TYR A 83 6.86 -11.34 -3.84
N GLU A 84 7.23 -10.24 -4.49
CA GLU A 84 6.80 -9.88 -5.84
C GLU A 84 7.28 -10.90 -6.86
N LYS A 85 8.50 -11.42 -6.71
CA LYS A 85 9.05 -12.43 -7.62
C LYS A 85 8.35 -13.78 -7.48
N ALA A 86 8.05 -14.21 -6.26
CA ALA A 86 7.24 -15.41 -6.02
C ALA A 86 5.81 -15.24 -6.58
N LEU A 87 5.19 -14.08 -6.34
CA LEU A 87 3.86 -13.77 -6.84
C LEU A 87 3.82 -13.73 -8.38
N ASN A 88 4.84 -13.15 -9.02
CA ASN A 88 4.96 -13.14 -10.49
C ASN A 88 5.06 -14.55 -11.07
N LEU A 89 5.78 -15.46 -10.40
CA LEU A 89 5.80 -16.88 -10.76
C LEU A 89 4.43 -17.53 -10.59
N ALA A 90 3.71 -17.25 -9.50
CA ALA A 90 2.36 -17.76 -9.27
C ALA A 90 1.39 -17.31 -10.37
N LYS A 91 1.39 -16.01 -10.71
CA LYS A 91 0.62 -15.40 -11.80
C LYS A 91 0.94 -16.07 -13.14
N LYS A 92 2.23 -16.19 -13.48
CA LYS A 92 2.64 -16.81 -14.75
C LYS A 92 2.23 -18.28 -14.87
N TYR A 93 2.28 -19.04 -13.79
CA TYR A 93 1.80 -20.42 -13.77
C TYR A 93 0.26 -20.52 -13.84
N PHE A 94 -0.44 -19.55 -13.26
CA PHE A 94 -1.91 -19.49 -13.33
C PHE A 94 -2.37 -19.22 -14.77
N ASP A 95 -1.71 -18.30 -15.48
CA ASP A 95 -2.01 -17.98 -16.88
C ASP A 95 -1.95 -19.20 -17.80
N ILE A 96 -1.02 -20.14 -17.53
CA ILE A 96 -0.87 -21.38 -18.29
C ILE A 96 -1.62 -22.57 -17.67
N LYS A 97 -2.55 -22.31 -16.74
CA LYS A 97 -3.40 -23.29 -16.03
C LYS A 97 -2.62 -24.36 -15.25
N ALA A 98 -1.38 -24.06 -14.87
CA ALA A 98 -0.54 -24.95 -14.07
C ALA A 98 -0.81 -24.74 -12.56
N TYR A 99 -2.05 -24.97 -12.14
CA TYR A 99 -2.56 -24.56 -10.82
C TYR A 99 -1.79 -25.14 -9.63
N GLN A 100 -1.28 -26.37 -9.72
CA GLN A 100 -0.41 -26.93 -8.67
C GLN A 100 0.88 -26.11 -8.47
N LYS A 101 1.46 -25.61 -9.56
CA LYS A 101 2.64 -24.73 -9.50
C LYS A 101 2.24 -23.32 -9.05
N THR A 102 1.07 -22.83 -9.42
CA THR A 102 0.52 -21.59 -8.86
C THR A 102 0.42 -21.66 -7.35
N ILE A 103 -0.16 -22.74 -6.81
CA ILE A 103 -0.28 -22.98 -5.37
C ILE A 103 1.10 -22.95 -4.70
N PHE A 104 2.07 -23.69 -5.24
CA PHE A 104 3.44 -23.70 -4.70
C PHE A 104 4.04 -22.29 -4.61
N TRP A 105 3.96 -21.50 -5.68
CA TRP A 105 4.54 -20.16 -5.71
C TRP A 105 3.75 -19.14 -4.90
N ALA A 106 2.43 -19.30 -4.79
CA ALA A 106 1.59 -18.48 -3.93
C ALA A 106 1.91 -18.71 -2.45
N LEU A 107 2.12 -19.98 -2.04
CA LEU A 107 2.60 -20.30 -0.69
C LEU A 107 3.99 -19.72 -0.43
N LYS A 108 4.91 -19.82 -1.40
CA LYS A 108 6.23 -19.19 -1.29
C LYS A 108 6.14 -17.67 -1.13
N ALA A 109 5.20 -17.01 -1.80
CA ALA A 109 4.95 -15.59 -1.61
C ALA A 109 4.41 -15.30 -0.19
N ASN A 110 3.44 -16.07 0.29
CA ASN A 110 2.89 -15.94 1.64
C ASN A 110 3.95 -16.16 2.75
N GLU A 111 4.90 -17.08 2.54
CA GLU A 111 6.02 -17.31 3.46
C GLU A 111 6.93 -16.07 3.58
N LEU A 112 7.11 -15.33 2.48
CA LEU A 112 7.96 -14.14 2.43
C LEU A 112 7.25 -12.90 2.99
N ASP A 113 5.98 -12.72 2.67
CA ASP A 113 5.14 -11.66 3.24
C ASP A 113 3.68 -12.12 3.33
N LYS A 114 3.28 -12.51 4.54
CA LYS A 114 1.92 -12.98 4.82
C LYS A 114 0.88 -11.86 4.77
N GLN A 115 1.27 -10.58 4.85
CA GLN A 115 0.40 -9.40 4.90
C GLN A 115 -0.24 -9.04 3.58
N LYS A 116 0.34 -9.51 2.48
CA LYS A 116 -0.11 -9.17 1.14
C LYS A 116 -1.25 -10.08 0.70
N GLN A 117 -2.36 -9.46 0.31
CA GLN A 117 -3.58 -10.16 -0.08
C GLN A 117 -3.44 -11.00 -1.36
N ASP A 118 -2.69 -10.49 -2.35
CA ASP A 118 -2.65 -11.04 -3.71
C ASP A 118 -2.27 -12.54 -3.75
N SER A 119 -1.35 -12.96 -2.89
CA SER A 119 -0.86 -14.33 -2.82
C SER A 119 -1.88 -15.29 -2.20
N TRP A 120 -2.68 -14.84 -1.23
CA TRP A 120 -3.83 -15.59 -0.72
C TRP A 120 -4.94 -15.70 -1.77
N LEU A 121 -5.19 -14.62 -2.51
CA LEU A 121 -6.22 -14.61 -3.55
C LEU A 121 -5.90 -15.58 -4.67
N ILE A 122 -4.67 -15.54 -5.21
CA ILE A 122 -4.29 -16.43 -6.31
C ILE A 122 -4.16 -17.90 -5.87
N PHE A 123 -3.81 -18.14 -4.59
CA PHE A 123 -3.88 -19.48 -4.00
C PHE A 123 -5.32 -20.01 -4.02
N ALA A 124 -6.28 -19.23 -3.52
CA ALA A 124 -7.69 -19.63 -3.47
C ALA A 124 -8.27 -19.82 -4.89
N GLN A 125 -7.92 -18.95 -5.84
CA GLN A 125 -8.31 -19.08 -7.24
C GLN A 125 -7.78 -20.39 -7.87
N ALA A 126 -6.51 -20.74 -7.60
CA ALA A 126 -5.93 -21.98 -8.10
C ALA A 126 -6.56 -23.23 -7.47
N LYS A 127 -6.88 -23.19 -6.16
CA LYS A 127 -7.61 -24.25 -5.45
C LYS A 127 -9.01 -24.46 -6.04
N ARG A 128 -9.76 -23.37 -6.22
CA ARG A 128 -11.06 -23.40 -6.90
C ARG A 128 -10.97 -23.98 -8.31
N ALA A 129 -9.96 -23.58 -9.09
CA ALA A 129 -9.76 -24.10 -10.44
C ALA A 129 -9.44 -25.61 -10.49
N LEU A 130 -8.98 -26.19 -9.38
CA LEU A 130 -8.80 -27.63 -9.20
C LEU A 130 -10.04 -28.35 -8.65
N GLY A 131 -11.12 -27.62 -8.34
CA GLY A 131 -12.33 -28.16 -7.70
C GLY A 131 -12.23 -28.28 -6.18
N GLU A 132 -11.17 -27.75 -5.58
CA GLU A 132 -10.88 -27.80 -4.14
C GLU A 132 -11.53 -26.60 -3.42
N GLU A 133 -12.86 -26.50 -3.50
CA GLU A 133 -13.61 -25.32 -3.04
C GLU A 133 -13.52 -25.09 -1.52
N LYS A 134 -13.49 -26.18 -0.73
CA LYS A 134 -13.40 -26.08 0.74
C LYS A 134 -12.06 -25.48 1.16
N GLU A 135 -10.99 -25.91 0.52
CA GLU A 135 -9.63 -25.44 0.72
C GLU A 135 -9.48 -23.97 0.25
N ALA A 136 -10.10 -23.62 -0.87
CA ALA A 136 -10.12 -22.24 -1.36
C ALA A 136 -10.80 -21.31 -0.35
N GLN A 137 -11.97 -21.71 0.16
CA GLN A 137 -12.70 -20.94 1.16
C GLN A 137 -11.92 -20.85 2.48
N SER A 138 -11.37 -21.97 2.95
CA SER A 138 -10.58 -22.01 4.18
C SER A 138 -9.36 -21.08 4.15
N ALA A 139 -8.71 -20.95 2.99
CA ALA A 139 -7.58 -20.03 2.82
C ALA A 139 -8.00 -18.55 2.89
N LEU A 140 -9.16 -18.20 2.32
CA LEU A 140 -9.71 -16.84 2.40
C LEU A 140 -10.19 -16.53 3.82
N ASP A 141 -10.85 -17.46 4.49
CA ASP A 141 -11.28 -17.31 5.88
C ASP A 141 -10.08 -17.14 6.81
N ALA A 142 -8.99 -17.89 6.59
CA ALA A 142 -7.75 -17.73 7.35
C ALA A 142 -7.13 -16.33 7.15
N TYR A 143 -7.11 -15.82 5.91
CA TYR A 143 -6.68 -14.45 5.63
C TYR A 143 -7.57 -13.42 6.35
N ILE A 144 -8.89 -13.52 6.21
CA ILE A 144 -9.84 -12.60 6.85
C ILE A 144 -9.71 -12.65 8.37
N ASN A 145 -9.60 -13.82 8.98
CA ASN A 145 -9.45 -13.94 10.44
C ASN A 145 -8.14 -13.31 10.93
N TYR A 146 -7.04 -13.52 10.19
CA TYR A 146 -5.75 -12.94 10.56
C TYR A 146 -5.74 -11.40 10.50
N TYR A 147 -6.41 -10.79 9.52
CA TYR A 147 -6.41 -9.33 9.34
C TYR A 147 -7.62 -8.60 9.93
N GLY A 148 -8.78 -9.25 10.00
CA GLY A 148 -9.98 -8.74 10.65
C GLY A 148 -9.81 -8.57 12.16
N LEU A 149 -8.90 -9.33 12.78
CA LEU A 149 -8.48 -9.13 14.17
C LEU A 149 -7.53 -7.93 14.33
N MET A 150 -6.66 -7.64 13.35
CA MET A 150 -5.73 -6.49 13.41
C MET A 150 -6.45 -5.13 13.35
N GLU A 151 -7.61 -5.02 12.70
CA GLU A 151 -8.40 -3.78 12.70
C GLU A 151 -9.08 -3.50 14.06
N LEU A 152 -9.19 -4.49 14.93
CA LEU A 152 -9.84 -4.36 16.24
C LEU A 152 -8.88 -4.01 17.38
N ASP A 153 -7.61 -4.44 17.29
CA ASP A 153 -6.58 -4.17 18.30
C ASP A 153 -5.90 -2.79 18.14
N GLY A 154 -6.28 -2.02 17.12
CA GLY A 154 -5.77 -0.66 16.84
C GLY A 154 -6.68 0.49 17.29
N LYS A 155 -7.72 0.21 18.09
CA LYS A 155 -8.66 1.22 18.62
C LYS A 155 -8.42 1.56 20.08
#